data_AF-A0A1B6ELD2-F1
#
_entry.id   AF-A0A1B6ELD2-F1
#
_cell.length_a   1.000
_cell.length_b   1.000
_cell.length_c   1.000
_cell.angle_alpha   90.00
_cell.angle_beta   90.00
_cell.angle_gamma   90.00
#
_symmetry.space_group_name_H-M   'P 1'
#
loop_
_entity.id
_entity.type
_entity.pdbx_description
1 polymer ?
#
loop_
_entity_poly.entity_id
_entity_poly.type
_entity_poly.pdbx_seq_one_letter_code
_entity_poly.pdbx_strand_id
1 'polypeptide(L)'
;VSRLHERNPPVSFLCSGEGAVVMQDQCQEIPCYNWPDDNRGTLFLSACRHVCGEGPITPGGLYTTTTPPEIITETRDDDYGLPSEEEELPSDIPGFKLRKRDLTQVEMPRLCFDQNGQSVCHVYTEYTKQLPINVTLTPSLLPKDTLEWCSYKILDKITCKQPLSMDASTAQLMENCSVVCDLDDPYNRSESLLIESECRHTLGDPQLTFWTFLVLRSVADIFPTTALALLGRCLRH
;
A
#
# COMPACT_ATOMS: atom_id res chain seq x y z
N VAL A 1 22.87 -17.31 9.11
CA VAL A 1 21.64 -17.28 9.94
C VAL A 1 20.67 -16.35 9.26
N SER A 2 19.84 -16.89 8.36
CA SER A 2 18.77 -16.11 7.73
C SER A 2 17.68 -15.94 8.77
N ARG A 3 17.52 -14.72 9.28
CA ARG A 3 16.37 -14.39 10.14
C ARG A 3 15.12 -14.61 9.29
N LEU A 4 14.22 -15.50 9.73
CA LEU A 4 12.84 -15.53 9.27
C LEU A 4 12.35 -14.08 9.39
N HIS A 5 12.17 -13.41 8.25
CA HIS A 5 11.58 -12.09 8.26
C HIS A 5 10.10 -12.30 8.53
N GLU A 6 9.71 -12.00 9.75
CA GLU A 6 8.32 -11.86 10.16
C GLU A 6 7.80 -10.61 9.45
N ARG A 7 6.87 -10.78 8.52
CA ARG A 7 6.24 -9.67 7.81
C ARG A 7 4.75 -9.68 8.15
N ASN A 8 4.26 -8.54 8.62
CA ASN A 8 2.84 -8.35 8.85
C ASN A 8 2.09 -8.40 7.52
N PRO A 9 0.86 -8.95 7.49
CA PRO A 9 0.09 -9.07 6.26
C PRO A 9 -0.10 -7.68 5.64
N PRO A 10 0.10 -7.54 4.31
CA PRO A 10 -0.20 -6.31 3.63
C PRO A 10 -1.69 -5.99 3.85
N VAL A 11 -1.95 -4.74 4.16
CA VAL A 11 -3.30 -4.23 4.39
C VAL A 11 -3.45 -2.91 3.65
N SER A 12 -4.58 -2.73 2.99
CA SER A 12 -4.89 -1.48 2.32
C SER A 12 -6.34 -1.08 2.58
N PHE A 13 -6.55 0.23 2.49
CA PHE A 13 -7.85 0.82 2.53
C PHE A 13 -8.31 1.08 1.09
N LEU A 14 -9.49 0.59 0.75
CA LEU A 14 -10.16 0.83 -0.52
C LEU A 14 -11.41 1.66 -0.29
N CYS A 15 -11.63 2.65 -1.13
CA CYS A 15 -12.87 3.42 -1.11
C CYS A 15 -13.37 3.70 -2.52
N SER A 16 -14.61 3.28 -2.76
CA SER A 16 -15.33 3.41 -4.02
C SER A 16 -16.62 4.22 -3.80
N GLY A 17 -17.42 4.41 -4.85
CA GLY A 17 -18.74 5.02 -4.75
C GLY A 17 -19.72 4.25 -3.86
N GLU A 18 -19.49 2.95 -3.64
CA GLU A 18 -20.31 2.09 -2.78
C GLU A 18 -19.96 2.19 -1.28
N GLY A 19 -18.81 2.77 -0.95
CA GLY A 19 -18.31 2.88 0.41
C GLY A 19 -16.85 2.46 0.54
N ALA A 20 -16.40 2.27 1.78
CA ALA A 20 -15.02 1.96 2.11
C ALA A 20 -14.89 0.56 2.73
N VAL A 21 -13.76 -0.09 2.43
CA VAL A 21 -13.43 -1.46 2.81
C VAL A 21 -11.95 -1.52 3.16
N VAL A 22 -11.61 -2.25 4.22
CA VAL A 22 -10.23 -2.63 4.53
C VAL A 22 -9.97 -4.02 3.99
N MET A 23 -8.95 -4.15 3.16
CA MET A 23 -8.50 -5.43 2.62
C MET A 23 -7.22 -5.86 3.31
N GLN A 24 -7.22 -7.04 3.91
CA GLN A 24 -6.09 -7.62 4.61
C GLN A 24 -5.77 -9.00 4.00
N ASP A 25 -4.50 -9.33 3.84
CA ASP A 25 -4.10 -10.67 3.40
C ASP A 25 -4.54 -11.74 4.41
N GLN A 26 -4.80 -12.96 3.93
CA GLN A 26 -5.21 -14.06 4.79
C GLN A 26 -4.06 -14.59 5.65
N CYS A 27 -4.34 -14.89 6.91
CA CYS A 27 -3.37 -15.50 7.80
C CYS A 27 -3.35 -17.03 7.64
N GLN A 28 -2.25 -17.68 8.03
CA GLN A 28 -2.09 -19.14 7.87
C GLN A 28 -2.98 -19.96 8.82
N GLU A 29 -3.18 -19.53 10.07
CA GLU A 29 -3.93 -20.29 11.08
C GLU A 29 -5.41 -19.93 11.11
N ILE A 30 -5.71 -18.63 11.25
CA ILE A 30 -7.07 -18.09 11.26
C ILE A 30 -7.18 -17.15 10.06
N PRO A 31 -7.86 -17.55 8.97
CA PRO A 31 -7.75 -16.85 7.70
C PRO A 31 -8.12 -15.37 7.81
N CYS A 32 -9.22 -15.05 8.51
CA CYS A 32 -9.65 -13.68 8.77
C CYS A 32 -10.02 -13.48 10.23
N TYR A 33 -9.64 -12.32 10.78
CA TYR A 33 -10.02 -11.92 12.13
C TYR A 33 -11.52 -11.62 12.20
N ASN A 34 -12.18 -12.07 13.27
CA ASN A 34 -13.61 -11.83 13.46
C ASN A 34 -13.83 -10.64 14.38
N TRP A 35 -14.03 -9.48 13.77
CA TRP A 35 -14.32 -8.24 14.49
C TRP A 35 -15.69 -8.28 15.18
N PRO A 36 -15.80 -7.80 16.44
CA PRO A 36 -17.10 -7.60 17.08
C PRO A 36 -17.85 -6.42 16.46
N ASP A 37 -19.19 -6.41 16.53
CA ASP A 37 -20.05 -5.43 15.86
C ASP A 37 -19.85 -3.96 16.30
N ASP A 38 -19.20 -3.71 17.46
CA ASP A 38 -18.94 -2.36 18.02
C ASP A 38 -17.43 -2.04 18.11
N ASN A 39 -16.63 -2.56 17.18
CA ASN A 39 -15.19 -2.33 17.12
C ASN A 39 -14.83 -0.96 16.51
N ARG A 40 -15.02 0.09 17.29
CA ARG A 40 -14.55 1.43 16.91
C ARG A 40 -13.06 1.59 17.16
N GLY A 41 -12.33 2.12 16.19
CA GLY A 41 -10.93 2.49 16.36
C GLY A 41 -10.42 3.39 15.24
N THR A 42 -9.13 3.70 15.29
CA THR A 42 -8.50 4.63 14.35
C THR A 42 -7.72 3.86 13.29
N LEU A 43 -7.91 4.21 12.02
CA LEU A 43 -7.03 3.84 10.94
C LEU A 43 -6.18 5.05 10.55
N PHE A 44 -4.91 4.79 10.28
CA PHE A 44 -3.99 5.84 9.88
C PHE A 44 -3.61 5.67 8.43
N LEU A 45 -4.25 6.43 7.56
CA LEU A 45 -4.09 6.31 6.12
C LEU A 45 -2.90 7.13 5.63
N SER A 46 -2.18 6.60 4.65
CA SER A 46 -1.05 7.23 3.98
C SER A 46 -1.04 6.90 2.48
N ALA A 47 -0.26 7.65 1.70
CA ALA A 47 0.01 7.38 0.28
C ALA A 47 -1.24 7.05 -0.59
N CYS A 48 -2.34 7.77 -0.36
CA CYS A 48 -3.57 7.59 -1.11
C CYS A 48 -3.41 7.94 -2.59
N ARG A 49 -3.95 7.09 -3.46
CA ARG A 49 -3.85 7.19 -4.92
C ARG A 49 -5.14 6.75 -5.59
N HIS A 50 -5.39 7.29 -6.78
CA HIS A 50 -6.44 6.79 -7.65
C HIS A 50 -5.96 5.56 -8.40
N VAL A 51 -6.76 4.50 -8.33
CA VAL A 51 -6.49 3.23 -8.97
C VAL A 51 -7.70 2.87 -9.83
N CYS A 52 -7.46 2.63 -11.12
CA CYS A 52 -8.51 2.26 -12.08
C CYS A 52 -8.06 1.02 -12.88
N GLY A 53 -8.98 0.10 -13.13
CA GLY A 53 -8.68 -1.12 -13.90
C GLY A 53 -9.92 -1.94 -14.22
N GLU A 54 -9.75 -2.93 -15.09
CA GLU A 54 -10.79 -3.87 -15.45
C GLU A 54 -10.82 -5.03 -14.42
N GLY A 55 -11.80 -5.02 -13.52
CA GLY A 55 -12.00 -6.08 -12.50
C GLY A 55 -11.82 -5.63 -11.04
N PRO A 56 -11.96 -6.55 -10.07
CA PRO A 56 -11.87 -6.22 -8.65
C PRO A 56 -10.47 -5.68 -8.31
N ILE A 57 -10.43 -4.49 -7.71
CA ILE A 57 -9.17 -3.87 -7.27
C ILE A 57 -8.72 -4.58 -5.98
N THR A 58 -7.57 -5.26 -6.06
CA THR A 58 -6.96 -5.94 -4.90
C THR A 58 -5.61 -5.32 -4.55
N PRO A 59 -5.16 -5.45 -3.28
CA PRO A 59 -3.85 -4.96 -2.87
C PRO A 59 -2.75 -5.70 -3.65
N GLY A 60 -1.81 -4.97 -4.25
CA GLY A 60 -0.72 -5.55 -5.04
C GLY A 60 -1.12 -6.08 -6.44
N GLY A 61 -2.36 -5.88 -6.87
CA GLY A 61 -2.81 -6.22 -8.23
C GLY A 61 -2.14 -5.35 -9.31
N LEU A 62 -2.26 -5.78 -10.58
CA LEU A 62 -1.78 -4.99 -11.72
C LEU A 62 -2.84 -3.92 -12.05
N TYR A 63 -2.61 -2.69 -11.65
CA TYR A 63 -3.51 -1.58 -11.93
C TYR A 63 -2.78 -0.36 -12.48
N THR A 64 -3.50 0.43 -13.27
CA THR A 64 -3.00 1.71 -13.76
C THR A 64 -3.12 2.71 -12.62
N THR A 65 -1.98 3.23 -12.16
CA THR A 65 -1.97 4.30 -11.16
C THR A 65 -1.81 5.63 -11.87
N THR A 66 -2.71 6.58 -11.60
CA THR A 66 -2.52 7.97 -12.03
C THR A 66 -1.81 8.71 -10.91
N THR A 67 -0.48 8.61 -10.84
CA THR A 67 0.33 9.47 -9.97
C THR A 67 0.59 10.82 -10.65
N PRO A 68 0.70 11.93 -9.88
CA PRO A 68 1.21 13.19 -10.42
C PRO A 68 2.60 12.98 -11.05
N PRO A 69 2.93 13.63 -12.18
CA PRO A 69 4.30 13.64 -12.68
C PRO A 69 5.21 14.39 -11.71
N GLU A 70 6.35 13.80 -11.35
CA GLU A 70 7.45 14.51 -10.69
C GLU A 70 7.84 15.72 -11.54
N ILE A 71 7.82 16.91 -10.92
CA ILE A 71 8.42 18.09 -11.52
C ILE A 71 9.94 17.88 -11.47
N ILE A 72 10.50 17.32 -12.52
CA ILE A 72 11.95 17.33 -12.73
C ILE A 72 12.31 18.78 -13.09
N THR A 73 12.57 19.61 -12.08
CA THR A 73 13.35 20.82 -12.27
C THR A 73 14.78 20.38 -12.55
N GLU A 74 15.12 20.14 -13.83
CA GLU A 74 16.50 20.28 -14.26
C GLU A 74 16.86 21.77 -14.15
N THR A 75 17.40 22.15 -12.99
CA THR A 75 18.18 23.39 -12.86
C THR A 75 19.41 23.25 -13.76
N ARG A 76 19.32 23.79 -14.98
CA ARG A 76 20.51 24.21 -15.72
C ARG A 76 21.01 25.47 -15.04
N ASP A 77 22.13 25.32 -14.32
CA ASP A 77 23.01 26.41 -13.95
C ASP A 77 23.41 27.15 -15.23
N ASP A 78 22.86 28.35 -15.44
CA ASP A 78 23.49 29.39 -16.22
C ASP A 78 23.17 30.74 -15.53
N ASP A 79 24.22 31.22 -14.85
CA ASP A 79 24.42 32.48 -14.16
C ASP A 79 24.16 33.73 -15.03
N TYR A 80 23.96 34.87 -14.36
CA TYR A 80 23.85 36.29 -14.77
C TYR A 80 22.47 36.99 -14.70
N GLY A 81 22.32 37.82 -13.64
CA GLY A 81 21.92 39.24 -13.75
C GLY A 81 20.45 39.68 -13.58
N LEU A 82 20.13 40.25 -12.40
CA LEU A 82 18.95 41.09 -12.01
C LEU A 82 18.73 42.36 -12.90
N PRO A 83 17.66 43.19 -12.69
CA PRO A 83 16.29 42.97 -12.16
C PRO A 83 15.14 43.63 -13.00
N SER A 84 13.90 43.22 -12.70
CA SER A 84 12.61 43.96 -12.75
C SER A 84 12.32 44.99 -13.85
N GLU A 85 11.26 44.77 -14.64
CA GLU A 85 10.22 45.78 -14.92
C GLU A 85 8.98 45.11 -15.54
N GLU A 86 7.80 45.51 -15.05
CA GLU A 86 6.48 45.10 -15.53
C GLU A 86 6.17 45.88 -16.80
N GLU A 87 6.14 45.24 -17.98
CA GLU A 87 5.58 45.88 -19.18
C GLU A 87 4.72 44.93 -20.00
N GLU A 88 3.59 45.50 -20.43
CA GLU A 88 2.49 44.89 -21.17
C GLU A 88 2.88 44.47 -22.60
N LEU A 89 2.18 43.44 -23.07
CA LEU A 89 2.29 42.76 -24.36
C LEU A 89 2.35 43.69 -25.59
N PRO A 90 3.12 43.31 -26.63
CA PRO A 90 2.55 43.30 -27.97
C PRO A 90 2.68 41.95 -28.68
N SER A 91 1.56 41.58 -29.29
CA SER A 91 1.33 40.45 -30.19
C SER A 91 2.23 40.51 -31.44
N ASP A 92 2.52 39.33 -32.01
CA ASP A 92 3.14 39.05 -33.32
C ASP A 92 4.64 38.68 -33.34
N ILE A 93 4.92 37.41 -32.98
CA ILE A 93 6.04 36.64 -33.54
C ILE A 93 5.49 35.32 -34.10
N PRO A 94 5.57 35.07 -35.42
CA PRO A 94 5.16 33.80 -36.00
C PRO A 94 6.28 32.78 -35.82
N GLY A 95 6.03 31.69 -35.09
CA GLY A 95 6.84 30.48 -35.25
C GLY A 95 7.34 29.75 -34.01
N PHE A 96 6.95 30.11 -32.79
CA PHE A 96 7.14 29.21 -31.64
C PHE A 96 5.77 28.80 -31.08
N LYS A 97 5.20 27.74 -31.65
CA LYS A 97 4.17 26.97 -30.95
C LYS A 97 4.88 26.26 -29.80
N LEU A 98 4.98 26.94 -28.65
CA LEU A 98 5.08 26.21 -27.39
C LEU A 98 3.85 25.30 -27.40
N ARG A 99 4.05 24.01 -27.67
CA ARG A 99 3.06 23.00 -27.29
C ARG A 99 2.94 23.20 -25.80
N LYS A 100 1.89 23.89 -25.37
CA LYS A 100 1.33 23.74 -24.02
C LYS A 100 1.19 22.23 -23.88
N ARG A 101 2.16 21.60 -23.21
CA ARG A 101 1.93 20.28 -22.65
C ARG A 101 0.77 20.57 -21.71
N ASP A 102 -0.38 20.08 -22.12
CA ASP A 102 -1.58 20.08 -21.32
C ASP A 102 -1.14 19.52 -19.97
N LEU A 103 -1.01 20.39 -18.96
CA LEU A 103 -0.92 19.95 -17.59
C LEU A 103 -2.29 19.35 -17.36
N THR A 104 -2.42 18.06 -17.67
CA THR A 104 -3.57 17.26 -17.30
C THR A 104 -3.68 17.48 -15.81
N GLN A 105 -4.67 18.26 -15.40
CA GLN A 105 -4.88 18.65 -14.01
C GLN A 105 -5.34 17.39 -13.30
N VAL A 106 -4.39 16.55 -12.86
CA VAL A 106 -4.67 15.29 -12.19
C VAL A 106 -5.38 15.62 -10.88
N GLU A 107 -6.66 15.24 -10.78
CA GLU A 107 -7.45 15.45 -9.57
C GLU A 107 -6.88 14.58 -8.44
N MET A 108 -6.58 15.21 -7.31
CA MET A 108 -6.02 14.55 -6.14
C MET A 108 -7.09 13.75 -5.37
N PRO A 109 -6.74 12.58 -4.79
CA PRO A 109 -7.69 11.76 -4.04
C PRO A 109 -8.34 12.51 -2.89
N ARG A 110 -9.68 12.54 -2.89
CA ARG A 110 -10.48 13.19 -1.86
C ARG A 110 -11.31 12.16 -1.11
N LEU A 111 -11.10 12.11 0.21
CA LEU A 111 -11.88 11.31 1.14
C LEU A 111 -12.75 12.23 1.99
N CYS A 112 -14.04 11.94 2.08
CA CYS A 112 -14.97 12.65 2.96
C CYS A 112 -15.54 11.66 4.00
N PHE A 113 -15.59 12.07 5.25
CA PHE A 113 -16.15 11.27 6.34
C PHE A 113 -16.82 12.19 7.37
N ASP A 114 -17.72 11.61 8.18
CA ASP A 114 -18.35 12.34 9.27
C ASP A 114 -17.42 12.46 10.47
N GLN A 115 -17.24 13.67 10.96
CA GLN A 115 -16.52 13.97 12.18
C GLN A 115 -17.44 14.80 13.09
N ASN A 116 -17.92 14.20 14.17
CA ASN A 116 -18.82 14.84 15.14
C ASN A 116 -20.10 15.43 14.52
N GLY A 117 -20.70 14.77 13.52
CA GLY A 117 -21.90 15.23 12.82
C GLY A 117 -21.66 16.24 11.70
N GLN A 118 -20.38 16.55 11.39
CA GLN A 118 -20.01 17.38 10.25
C GLN A 118 -19.25 16.54 9.22
N SER A 119 -19.67 16.61 7.96
CA SER A 119 -18.94 15.99 6.85
C SER A 119 -17.67 16.79 6.55
N VAL A 120 -16.50 16.19 6.80
CA VAL A 120 -15.18 16.77 6.56
C VAL A 120 -14.53 16.04 5.37
N CYS A 121 -14.04 16.82 4.40
CA CYS A 121 -13.38 16.29 3.20
C CYS A 121 -11.89 16.61 3.20
N HIS A 122 -11.05 15.59 3.20
CA HIS A 122 -9.60 15.68 3.10
C HIS A 122 -9.13 15.36 1.68
N VAL A 123 -8.25 16.22 1.16
CA VAL A 123 -7.55 16.00 -0.10
C VAL A 123 -6.15 15.47 0.24
N TYR A 124 -5.79 14.32 -0.33
CA TYR A 124 -4.46 13.76 -0.19
C TYR A 124 -3.52 14.37 -1.21
N THR A 125 -2.44 14.92 -0.70
CA THR A 125 -1.32 15.45 -1.48
C THR A 125 -0.08 14.60 -1.21
N GLU A 126 0.97 14.75 -2.02
CA GLU A 126 2.26 14.09 -1.77
C GLU A 126 2.89 14.48 -0.40
N TYR A 127 2.51 15.62 0.17
CA TYR A 127 2.96 16.09 1.48
C TYR A 127 2.08 15.59 2.64
N THR A 128 0.96 14.93 2.34
CA THR A 128 0.06 14.39 3.35
C THR A 128 0.69 13.15 3.96
N LYS A 129 1.40 13.33 5.08
CA LYS A 129 2.14 12.24 5.76
C LYS A 129 1.20 11.15 6.27
N GLN A 130 0.13 11.54 6.97
CA GLN A 130 -0.80 10.62 7.60
C GLN A 130 -2.14 11.30 7.85
N LEU A 131 -3.24 10.57 7.65
CA LEU A 131 -4.58 11.00 8.02
C LEU A 131 -5.22 9.97 8.96
N PRO A 132 -5.44 10.32 10.24
CA PRO A 132 -6.21 9.48 11.15
C PRO A 132 -7.69 9.58 10.82
N ILE A 133 -8.36 8.43 10.68
CA ILE A 133 -9.81 8.33 10.53
C ILE A 133 -10.37 7.35 11.56
N ASN A 134 -11.46 7.73 12.22
CA ASN A 134 -12.15 6.86 13.16
C ASN A 134 -13.21 6.06 12.40
N VAL A 135 -13.16 4.73 12.53
CA VAL A 135 -14.04 3.82 11.79
C VAL A 135 -14.46 2.64 12.65
N THR A 136 -15.54 1.99 12.21
CA THR A 136 -16.11 0.76 12.75
C THR A 136 -16.05 -0.31 11.66
N LEU A 137 -15.35 -1.42 11.91
CA LEU A 137 -15.17 -2.48 10.90
C LEU A 137 -16.14 -3.64 11.12
N THR A 138 -16.99 -3.92 10.16
CA THR A 138 -17.83 -5.13 10.24
C THR A 138 -17.00 -6.39 10.03
N PRO A 139 -17.39 -7.53 10.64
CA PRO A 139 -16.75 -8.80 10.41
C PRO A 139 -16.77 -9.17 8.92
N SER A 140 -15.71 -9.85 8.46
CA SER A 140 -15.61 -10.29 7.08
C SER A 140 -16.65 -11.36 6.77
N LEU A 141 -17.65 -11.01 5.96
CA LEU A 141 -18.61 -11.97 5.41
C LEU A 141 -17.91 -12.73 4.28
N LEU A 142 -17.19 -13.82 4.58
CA LEU A 142 -16.54 -14.65 3.57
C LEU A 142 -17.56 -15.10 2.51
N PRO A 143 -17.47 -14.65 1.25
CA PRO A 143 -18.07 -15.40 0.15
C PRO A 143 -17.18 -16.63 -0.05
N LYS A 144 -17.79 -17.81 0.02
CA LYS A 144 -17.13 -19.12 0.07
C LYS A 144 -16.25 -19.46 -1.15
N ASP A 145 -16.20 -18.61 -2.18
CA ASP A 145 -15.68 -18.97 -3.50
C ASP A 145 -14.62 -18.04 -4.09
N THR A 146 -14.28 -16.89 -3.49
CA THR A 146 -13.35 -15.96 -4.14
C THR A 146 -12.43 -15.20 -3.18
N LEU A 147 -11.13 -15.51 -3.33
CA LEU A 147 -9.97 -14.64 -3.21
C LEU A 147 -9.29 -14.56 -1.84
N GLU A 148 -7.95 -14.57 -1.93
CA GLU A 148 -6.90 -14.69 -0.92
C GLU A 148 -6.87 -13.57 0.14
N TRP A 149 -7.95 -12.78 0.27
CA TRP A 149 -8.00 -11.56 1.07
C TRP A 149 -9.23 -11.52 1.97
N CYS A 150 -9.05 -11.00 3.18
CA CYS A 150 -10.12 -10.65 4.12
C CYS A 150 -10.65 -9.25 3.80
N SER A 151 -11.97 -9.11 3.74
CA SER A 151 -12.64 -7.86 3.35
C SER A 151 -13.54 -7.39 4.49
N TYR A 152 -13.12 -6.32 5.16
CA TYR A 152 -13.85 -5.72 6.27
C TYR A 152 -14.52 -4.43 5.81
N LYS A 153 -15.86 -4.43 5.73
CA LYS A 153 -16.60 -3.22 5.36
C LYS A 153 -16.59 -2.21 6.51
N ILE A 154 -16.52 -0.93 6.17
CA ILE A 154 -16.63 0.15 7.14
C ILE A 154 -18.10 0.56 7.26
N LEU A 155 -18.62 0.60 8.48
CA LEU A 155 -20.01 0.97 8.75
C LEU A 155 -20.22 2.50 8.68
N ASP A 156 -19.20 3.26 9.03
CA ASP A 156 -19.22 4.72 8.98
C ASP A 156 -19.34 5.23 7.53
N LYS A 157 -20.06 6.34 7.35
CA LYS A 157 -20.30 6.91 6.02
C LYS A 157 -19.04 7.59 5.49
N ILE A 158 -18.27 6.87 4.69
CA ILE A 158 -17.10 7.38 3.96
C ILE A 158 -17.45 7.51 2.48
N THR A 159 -17.19 8.68 1.90
CA THR A 159 -17.43 8.97 0.49
C THR A 159 -16.15 9.41 -0.18
N CYS A 160 -15.82 8.78 -1.30
CA CYS A 160 -14.63 9.11 -2.08
C CYS A 160 -15.02 9.66 -3.44
N LYS A 161 -14.31 10.72 -3.86
CA LYS A 161 -14.53 11.33 -5.16
C LYS A 161 -13.62 10.65 -6.18
N GLN A 162 -14.20 10.05 -7.22
CA GLN A 162 -13.45 9.50 -8.35
C GLN A 162 -12.91 10.64 -9.24
N PRO A 163 -11.77 10.44 -9.90
CA PRO A 163 -11.17 11.46 -10.76
C PRO A 163 -12.05 11.65 -12.01
N LEU A 164 -12.44 12.89 -12.31
CA LEU A 164 -13.14 13.19 -13.57
C LEU A 164 -12.11 13.31 -14.71
N SER A 165 -12.21 12.48 -15.74
CA SER A 165 -11.46 12.69 -16.99
C SER A 165 -12.34 13.26 -18.09
N MET A 166 -11.79 14.22 -18.85
CA MET A 166 -12.50 14.96 -19.91
C MET A 166 -12.51 14.22 -21.27
N ASP A 167 -11.83 13.08 -21.39
CA ASP A 167 -11.68 12.35 -22.65
C ASP A 167 -12.60 11.11 -22.71
N ALA A 168 -13.45 11.05 -23.74
CA ALA A 168 -14.50 10.03 -23.89
C ALA A 168 -13.95 8.58 -24.01
N SER A 169 -12.67 8.41 -24.38
CA SER A 169 -12.01 7.09 -24.47
C SER A 169 -11.44 6.61 -23.14
N THR A 170 -11.13 7.51 -22.20
CA THR A 170 -10.66 7.14 -20.84
C THR A 170 -11.84 6.96 -19.88
N ALA A 171 -13.01 7.51 -20.19
CA ALA A 171 -14.22 7.40 -19.38
C ALA A 171 -14.65 5.94 -19.10
N GLN A 172 -14.50 5.03 -20.07
CA GLN A 172 -14.89 3.61 -19.91
C GLN A 172 -13.95 2.83 -18.98
N LEU A 173 -12.65 3.13 -19.01
CA LEU A 173 -11.65 2.53 -18.11
C LEU A 173 -11.80 3.05 -16.67
N MET A 174 -12.51 4.17 -16.50
CA MET A 174 -12.63 4.89 -15.23
C MET A 174 -13.95 4.64 -14.50
N GLU A 175 -14.87 3.83 -15.04
CA GLU A 175 -16.09 3.41 -14.33
C GLU A 175 -15.76 2.60 -13.06
N ASN A 176 -14.59 1.94 -13.04
CA ASN A 176 -14.09 1.18 -11.90
C ASN A 176 -12.81 1.80 -11.31
N CYS A 177 -12.89 3.08 -10.95
CA CYS A 177 -11.86 3.75 -10.17
C CYS A 177 -12.16 3.68 -8.68
N SER A 178 -11.17 3.34 -7.86
CA SER A 178 -11.25 3.46 -6.40
C SER A 178 -10.06 4.27 -5.87
N VAL A 179 -10.26 4.90 -4.72
CA VAL A 179 -9.15 5.46 -3.95
C VAL A 179 -8.56 4.35 -3.10
N VAL A 180 -7.27 4.08 -3.30
CA VAL A 180 -6.51 3.12 -2.52
C VAL A 180 -5.53 3.87 -1.65
N CYS A 181 -5.56 3.62 -0.35
CA CYS A 181 -4.61 4.17 0.61
C CYS A 181 -3.86 3.04 1.29
N ASP A 182 -2.59 3.28 1.54
CA ASP A 182 -1.78 2.42 2.39
C ASP A 182 -2.07 2.78 3.85
N LEU A 183 -1.78 1.85 4.77
CA LEU A 183 -1.94 2.07 6.21
C LEU A 183 -0.56 2.24 6.83
N ASP A 184 -0.37 3.33 7.57
CA ASP A 184 0.87 3.63 8.28
C ASP A 184 0.89 2.95 9.65
N ASP A 185 1.86 2.06 9.85
CA ASP A 185 2.05 1.22 11.06
C ASP A 185 0.76 0.61 11.64
N PRO A 186 -0.01 -0.15 10.85
CA PRO A 186 -1.34 -0.64 11.24
C PRO A 186 -1.34 -1.55 12.46
N TYR A 187 -0.24 -2.24 12.76
CA TYR A 187 -0.19 -3.24 13.84
C TYR A 187 0.65 -2.80 15.05
N ASN A 188 1.54 -1.81 14.88
CA ASN A 188 2.50 -1.46 15.94
C ASN A 188 2.06 -0.24 16.78
N ARG A 189 1.08 0.52 16.30
CA ARG A 189 0.56 1.70 16.99
C ARG A 189 -0.57 1.31 17.94
N SER A 190 -0.50 1.76 19.19
CA SER A 190 -1.48 1.44 20.25
C SER A 190 -2.89 1.96 19.98
N GLU A 191 -3.04 3.02 19.19
CA GLU A 191 -4.33 3.61 18.81
C GLU A 191 -4.91 2.98 17.53
N SER A 192 -4.14 2.12 16.86
CA SER A 192 -4.58 1.49 15.61
C SER A 192 -5.61 0.41 15.90
N LEU A 193 -6.71 0.43 15.15
CA LEU A 193 -7.75 -0.58 15.24
C LEU A 193 -7.21 -1.99 14.91
N LEU A 194 -6.27 -2.09 13.98
CA LEU A 194 -5.81 -3.38 13.41
C LEU A 194 -4.81 -4.13 14.30
N ILE A 195 -4.45 -3.62 15.47
CA ILE A 195 -3.47 -4.27 16.37
C ILE A 195 -3.89 -5.69 16.76
N GLU A 196 -5.19 -5.94 16.93
CA GLU A 196 -5.71 -7.26 17.32
C GLU A 196 -5.72 -8.27 16.17
N SER A 197 -5.69 -7.80 14.92
CA SER A 197 -5.70 -8.64 13.73
C SER A 197 -4.30 -8.88 13.16
N GLU A 198 -3.24 -8.57 13.92
CA GLU A 198 -1.87 -8.88 13.53
C GLU A 198 -1.68 -10.39 13.42
N CYS A 199 -1.21 -10.84 12.27
CA CYS A 199 -0.80 -12.22 12.09
C CYS A 199 0.60 -12.30 11.51
N ARG A 200 1.30 -13.38 11.88
CA ARG A 200 2.72 -13.54 11.62
C ARG A 200 2.91 -14.47 10.43
N HIS A 201 3.33 -13.93 9.29
CA HIS A 201 3.79 -14.77 8.19
C HIS A 201 5.24 -15.18 8.44
N THR A 202 5.50 -16.47 8.58
CA THR A 202 6.86 -16.99 8.49
C THR A 202 7.26 -17.06 7.02
N LEU A 203 8.17 -16.18 6.57
CA LEU A 203 8.72 -16.26 5.22
C LEU A 203 9.70 -17.43 5.10
N GLY A 204 9.32 -18.42 4.29
CA GLY A 204 10.09 -19.65 4.05
C GLY A 204 9.46 -20.85 4.73
N ASP A 205 9.77 -22.06 4.25
CA ASP A 205 9.28 -23.28 4.86
C ASP A 205 10.07 -23.57 6.15
N PRO A 206 9.44 -23.45 7.33
CA PRO A 206 10.11 -23.69 8.61
C PRO A 206 10.58 -25.14 8.73
N GLN A 207 9.85 -26.10 8.15
CA GLN A 207 10.24 -27.51 8.14
C GLN A 207 11.49 -27.69 7.27
N LEU A 208 11.49 -27.16 6.05
CA LEU A 208 12.64 -27.28 5.16
C LEU A 208 13.89 -26.62 5.73
N THR A 209 13.76 -25.44 6.34
CA THR A 209 14.88 -24.74 7.01
C THR A 209 15.39 -25.54 8.20
N PHE A 210 14.50 -26.10 9.02
CA PHE A 210 14.86 -26.96 10.14
C PHE A 210 15.61 -28.20 9.67
N TRP A 211 15.08 -28.93 8.68
CA TRP A 211 15.67 -30.17 8.18
C TRP A 211 16.98 -29.93 7.45
N THR A 212 17.08 -28.89 6.62
CA THR A 212 18.34 -28.54 5.94
C THR A 212 19.43 -28.17 6.95
N PHE A 213 19.11 -27.39 7.97
CA PHE A 213 20.05 -27.07 9.04
C PHE A 213 20.46 -28.31 9.84
N LEU A 214 19.50 -29.16 10.22
CA LEU A 214 19.75 -30.37 10.99
C LEU A 214 20.65 -31.35 10.23
N VAL A 215 20.40 -31.56 8.93
CA VAL A 215 21.24 -32.40 8.07
C VAL A 215 22.64 -31.82 7.96
N LEU A 216 22.77 -30.52 7.66
CA LEU A 216 24.07 -29.87 7.53
C LEU A 216 24.90 -29.96 8.82
N ARG A 217 24.26 -29.72 9.98
CA ARG A 217 24.89 -29.83 11.30
C ARG A 217 25.32 -31.27 11.59
N SER A 218 24.45 -32.23 11.34
CA SER A 218 24.72 -33.67 11.58
C SER A 218 25.90 -34.17 10.74
N VAL A 219 25.92 -33.82 9.45
CA VAL A 219 27.02 -34.07 8.53
C VAL A 219 28.30 -33.44 9.08
N ALA A 220 28.27 -32.14 9.40
CA ALA A 220 29.42 -31.40 9.91
C ALA A 220 29.97 -31.95 11.24
N ASP A 221 29.17 -32.62 12.07
CA ASP A 221 29.63 -33.22 13.33
C ASP A 221 30.14 -34.67 13.15
N ILE A 222 29.63 -35.43 12.17
CA ILE A 222 30.07 -36.81 11.89
C ILE A 222 31.45 -36.83 11.23
N PHE A 223 31.75 -35.93 10.30
CA PHE A 223 33.03 -35.97 9.56
C PHE A 223 34.28 -35.70 10.44
N PRO A 224 34.29 -34.70 11.34
CA PRO A 224 35.45 -34.46 12.21
C PRO A 224 35.66 -35.58 13.23
N THR A 225 34.57 -36.11 13.78
CA THR A 225 34.63 -37.18 14.80
C THR A 225 35.11 -38.50 14.20
N THR A 226 34.65 -38.85 12.99
CA THR A 226 35.15 -40.02 12.26
C THR A 226 36.60 -39.85 11.80
N ALA A 227 36.99 -38.67 11.32
CA ALA A 227 38.37 -38.37 10.95
C ALA A 227 39.34 -38.48 12.15
N LEU A 228 38.97 -37.93 13.31
CA LEU A 228 39.74 -38.07 14.56
C LEU A 228 39.83 -39.53 15.03
N ALA A 229 38.74 -40.29 14.92
CA ALA A 229 38.73 -41.71 15.29
C ALA A 229 39.66 -42.55 14.38
N LEU A 230 39.70 -42.26 13.08
CA LEU A 230 40.61 -42.92 12.13
C LEU A 230 42.08 -42.54 12.39
N LEU A 231 42.37 -41.25 12.62
CA LEU A 231 43.72 -40.80 12.97
C LEU A 231 44.21 -41.42 14.29
N GLY A 232 43.35 -41.49 15.30
CA GLY A 232 43.67 -42.12 16.59
C GLY A 232 43.94 -43.63 16.47
N ARG A 233 43.33 -44.31 15.49
CA ARG A 233 43.65 -45.71 15.17
C ARG A 233 44.96 -45.86 14.42
N CYS A 234 45.27 -45.00 13.46
CA CYS A 234 46.54 -45.03 12.73
C CYS A 234 47.75 -44.64 13.59
N LEU A 235 47.59 -43.71 14.54
CA LEU A 235 48.68 -43.27 15.43
C LEU A 235 48.96 -44.22 16.61
N ARG A 236 48.11 -45.24 16.83
CA ARG A 236 48.30 -46.27 17.87
C ARG A 236 48.98 -47.54 17.35
N HIS A 237 49.43 -47.54 16.12
CA HIS A 237 50.17 -48.64 15.51
C HIS A 237 51.62 -48.25 15.23
#